data_AF-A0A3M2DF48-F1
#
_entry.id   AF-A0A3M2DF48-F1
#
_cell.length_a   1.000
_cell.length_b   1.000
_cell.length_c   1.000
_cell.angle_alpha   90.00
_cell.angle_beta   90.00
_cell.angle_gamma   90.00
#
_symmetry.space_group_name_H-M   'P 1'
#
loop_
_entity.id
_entity.type
_entity.pdbx_description
1 polymer ?
#
loop_
_entity_poly.entity_id
_entity_poly.type
_entity_poly.pdbx_seq_one_letter_code
_entity_poly.pdbx_strand_id
1 'polypeptide(L)'
;MVKICPRCKSTWAGGLRCEDCGSHLVDPFDPARAPTFPDNVWAYIRLQYGARRGMIVRVLAILLGPAVGFALLREAMALDPPVVRAIGAVGAIAAGAATWWSIHWFAGKAVRIWVLRKGRLNRRKLARALVKRALR
;
A
#
# COMPACT_ATOMS: atom_id res chain seq x y z
N MET A 1 -1.02 3.16 15.01
CA MET A 1 -2.39 2.69 14.71
C MET A 1 -3.22 3.91 14.37
N VAL A 2 -4.02 3.89 13.29
CA VAL A 2 -4.81 5.08 12.91
C VAL A 2 -5.85 5.37 14.00
N LYS A 3 -5.91 6.60 14.47
CA LYS A 3 -6.94 7.09 15.39
C LYS A 3 -7.76 8.20 14.73
N ILE A 4 -9.01 8.37 15.16
CA ILE A 4 -9.93 9.38 14.62
C ILE A 4 -10.35 10.32 15.73
N CYS A 5 -10.42 11.61 15.41
CA CYS A 5 -11.05 12.60 16.26
C CYS A 5 -12.58 12.55 16.10
N PRO A 6 -13.36 12.31 17.17
CA PRO A 6 -14.82 12.20 17.06
C PRO A 6 -15.49 13.55 16.77
N ARG A 7 -14.86 14.65 17.17
CA ARG A 7 -15.38 16.02 17.00
C ARG A 7 -15.08 16.56 15.60
N CYS A 8 -13.81 16.47 15.21
CA CYS A 8 -13.24 17.14 14.05
C CYS A 8 -13.15 16.20 12.83
N LYS A 9 -13.36 14.89 13.05
CA LYS A 9 -13.33 13.82 12.04
C LYS A 9 -12.00 13.69 11.31
N SER A 10 -10.94 14.35 11.80
CA SER A 10 -9.58 14.20 11.30
C SER A 10 -8.96 12.87 11.76
N THR A 11 -8.10 12.31 10.91
CA THR A 11 -7.43 11.01 11.12
C THR A 11 -5.96 11.21 11.43
N TRP A 12 -5.47 10.55 12.47
CA TRP A 12 -4.12 10.70 12.99
C TRP A 12 -3.37 9.36 13.00
N ALA A 13 -2.05 9.38 12.84
CA ALA A 13 -1.22 8.17 12.81
C ALA A 13 -0.94 7.58 14.21
N GLY A 14 -1.29 8.31 15.28
CA GLY A 14 -1.09 7.97 16.68
C GLY A 14 -1.49 9.15 17.60
N GLY A 15 -1.17 9.05 18.89
CA GLY A 15 -1.46 10.10 19.88
C GLY A 15 -2.75 9.86 20.69
N LEU A 16 -2.91 10.65 21.75
CA LEU A 16 -4.07 10.60 22.66
C LEU A 16 -5.07 11.74 22.42
N ARG A 17 -4.62 12.87 21.86
CA ARG A 17 -5.43 14.07 21.64
C ARG A 17 -5.26 14.59 20.21
N CYS A 18 -6.33 15.15 19.69
CA CYS A 18 -6.33 15.82 18.38
C CYS A 18 -5.58 17.15 18.50
N GLU A 19 -4.64 17.42 17.60
CA GLU A 19 -3.89 18.68 17.60
C GLU A 19 -4.78 19.88 17.22
N ASP A 20 -5.76 19.67 16.34
CA ASP A 20 -6.67 20.75 15.90
C ASP A 20 -7.63 21.22 17.00
N CYS A 21 -8.11 20.32 17.85
CA CYS A 21 -9.29 20.58 18.69
C CYS A 21 -9.24 19.94 20.09
N GLY A 22 -8.11 19.34 20.47
CA GLY A 22 -7.83 18.85 21.82
C GLY A 22 -8.62 17.62 22.28
N SER A 23 -9.66 17.20 21.55
CA SER A 23 -10.48 16.05 21.96
C SER A 23 -9.72 14.73 21.91
N HIS A 24 -10.14 13.76 22.71
CA HIS A 24 -9.51 12.45 22.75
C HIS A 24 -9.67 11.68 21.44
N LEU A 25 -8.54 11.16 20.97
CA LEU A 25 -8.48 10.34 19.78
C LEU A 25 -9.00 8.94 20.07
N VAL A 26 -9.86 8.45 19.18
CA VAL A 26 -10.58 7.20 19.35
C VAL A 26 -10.11 6.19 18.33
N ASP A 27 -10.14 4.92 18.71
CA ASP A 27 -9.85 3.84 17.78
C ASP A 27 -11.04 3.56 16.84
N PRO A 28 -10.88 3.66 15.51
CA PRO A 28 -11.91 3.21 14.58
C PRO A 28 -12.25 1.72 14.72
N PHE A 29 -11.29 0.89 15.12
CA PHE A 29 -11.42 -0.57 15.13
C PHE A 29 -11.97 -1.10 16.45
N ASP A 30 -12.25 -0.23 17.43
CA ASP A 30 -12.99 -0.60 18.63
C ASP A 30 -14.40 -1.06 18.24
N PRO A 31 -14.79 -2.32 18.50
CA PRO A 31 -16.08 -2.87 18.10
C PRO A 31 -17.27 -2.10 18.68
N ALA A 32 -17.12 -1.42 19.82
CA ALA A 32 -18.18 -0.62 20.41
C ALA A 32 -18.44 0.69 19.64
N ARG A 33 -17.41 1.26 19.00
CA ARG A 33 -17.45 2.60 18.39
C ARG A 33 -17.40 2.57 16.87
N ALA A 34 -16.89 1.51 16.25
CA ALA A 34 -16.83 1.32 14.81
C ALA A 34 -18.15 1.64 14.07
N PRO A 35 -19.36 1.28 14.58
CA PRO A 35 -20.63 1.56 13.89
C PRO A 35 -21.05 3.04 13.89
N THR A 36 -20.42 3.88 14.71
CA THR A 36 -20.77 5.31 14.86
C THR A 36 -20.09 6.19 13.82
N PHE A 37 -19.01 5.71 13.20
CA PHE A 37 -18.25 6.50 12.25
C PHE A 37 -18.90 6.52 10.87
N PRO A 38 -18.95 7.70 10.21
CA PRO A 38 -19.52 7.83 8.88
C PRO A 38 -18.67 7.12 7.81
N ASP A 39 -19.32 6.72 6.72
CA ASP A 39 -18.71 5.92 5.64
C ASP A 39 -17.50 6.58 4.97
N ASN A 40 -17.45 7.92 4.93
CA ASN A 40 -16.35 8.69 4.36
C ASN A 40 -15.04 8.49 5.14
N VAL A 41 -15.11 8.33 6.47
CA VAL A 41 -13.95 8.05 7.31
C VAL A 41 -13.38 6.68 7.00
N TRP A 42 -14.24 5.67 6.83
CA TRP A 42 -13.81 4.33 6.40
C TRP A 42 -13.25 4.29 4.98
N ALA A 43 -13.78 5.12 4.07
CA ALA A 43 -13.20 5.30 2.75
C ALA A 43 -11.78 5.91 2.84
N TYR A 44 -11.60 6.94 3.67
CA TYR A 44 -10.31 7.58 3.88
C TYR A 44 -9.28 6.65 4.53
N ILE A 45 -9.65 5.92 5.59
CA ILE A 45 -8.78 4.93 6.23
C ILE A 45 -8.32 3.90 5.20
N ARG A 46 -9.24 3.36 4.39
CA ARG A 46 -8.89 2.43 3.33
C ARG A 46 -7.87 3.08 2.40
N LEU A 47 -8.09 4.30 1.92
CA LEU A 47 -7.18 5.00 1.04
C LEU A 47 -5.77 5.12 1.62
N GLN A 48 -5.65 5.50 2.89
CA GLN A 48 -4.37 5.57 3.61
C GLN A 48 -3.67 4.21 3.72
N TYR A 49 -4.40 3.14 4.06
CA TYR A 49 -3.85 1.78 4.06
C TYR A 49 -3.46 1.31 2.66
N GLY A 50 -4.18 1.73 1.61
CA GLY A 50 -3.84 1.49 0.22
C GLY A 50 -2.51 2.17 -0.17
N ALA A 51 -2.33 3.44 0.21
CA ALA A 51 -1.10 4.18 -0.03
C ALA A 51 0.11 3.52 0.67
N ARG A 52 -0.05 3.10 1.94
CA ARG A 52 1.01 2.39 2.68
C ARG A 52 1.41 1.07 2.03
N ARG A 53 0.45 0.30 1.49
CA ARG A 53 0.77 -0.92 0.74
C ARG A 53 1.58 -0.61 -0.52
N GLY A 54 1.24 0.45 -1.24
CA GLY A 54 2.03 0.91 -2.38
C GLY A 54 3.47 1.25 -2.01
N MET A 55 3.68 1.89 -0.86
CA MET A 55 5.02 2.19 -0.34
C MET A 55 5.84 0.93 -0.05
N ILE A 56 5.24 -0.08 0.58
CA ILE A 56 5.93 -1.37 0.86
C ILE A 56 6.39 -2.05 -0.43
N VAL A 57 5.53 -2.09 -1.45
CA VAL A 57 5.90 -2.70 -2.75
C VAL A 57 7.01 -1.92 -3.45
N ARG A 58 7.04 -0.59 -3.33
CA ARG A 58 8.15 0.23 -3.86
C ARG A 58 9.47 -0.08 -3.16
N VAL A 59 9.46 -0.22 -1.84
CA VAL A 59 10.66 -0.64 -1.09
C VAL A 59 11.11 -2.02 -1.57
N LEU A 60 10.19 -2.96 -1.76
CA LEU A 60 10.52 -4.28 -2.30
C LEU A 60 11.13 -4.20 -3.71
N ALA A 61 10.64 -3.31 -4.58
CA ALA A 61 11.22 -3.09 -5.91
C ALA A 61 12.67 -2.59 -5.83
N ILE A 62 12.94 -1.64 -4.94
CA ILE A 62 14.27 -1.07 -4.70
C ILE A 62 15.26 -2.13 -4.19
N LEU A 63 14.77 -3.14 -3.45
CA LEU A 63 15.61 -4.23 -2.96
C LEU A 63 15.80 -5.33 -4.01
N LEU A 64 14.71 -5.76 -4.65
CA LEU A 64 14.74 -6.89 -5.60
C LEU A 64 15.44 -6.55 -6.91
N GLY A 65 15.30 -5.34 -7.44
CA GLY A 65 15.96 -4.94 -8.69
C GLY A 65 17.48 -5.10 -8.63
N PRO A 66 18.17 -4.43 -7.68
CA PRO A 66 19.59 -4.60 -7.46
C PRO A 66 19.98 -6.01 -7.05
N ALA A 67 19.19 -6.72 -6.23
CA ALA A 67 19.50 -8.09 -5.85
C ALA A 67 19.56 -9.03 -7.06
N VAL A 68 18.58 -8.93 -7.97
CA VAL A 68 18.58 -9.69 -9.23
C VAL A 68 19.74 -9.27 -10.13
N GLY A 69 19.95 -7.96 -10.28
CA GLY A 69 21.07 -7.44 -11.07
C GLY A 69 22.42 -7.93 -10.56
N PHE A 70 22.64 -7.94 -9.24
CA PHE A 70 23.88 -8.39 -8.62
C PHE A 70 24.08 -9.90 -8.75
N ALA A 71 23.02 -10.70 -8.55
CA ALA A 71 23.08 -12.15 -8.74
C ALA A 71 23.48 -12.51 -10.19
N LEU A 72 22.86 -11.86 -11.17
CA LEU A 72 23.19 -12.08 -12.58
C LEU A 72 24.57 -11.53 -12.95
N LEU A 73 24.98 -10.40 -12.35
CA LEU A 73 26.30 -9.82 -12.58
C LEU A 73 27.41 -10.74 -12.08
N ARG A 74 27.18 -11.41 -10.93
CA ARG A 74 28.10 -12.40 -10.40
C ARG A 74 28.31 -13.55 -11.39
N GLU A 75 27.24 -14.08 -11.97
CA GLU A 75 27.34 -15.12 -13.01
C GLU A 75 28.01 -14.57 -14.28
N ALA A 76 27.69 -13.33 -14.67
CA ALA A 76 28.27 -12.67 -15.84
C ALA A 76 29.81 -12.59 -15.76
N MET A 77 30.38 -12.38 -14.57
CA MET A 77 31.83 -12.29 -14.37
C MET A 77 32.55 -13.63 -14.52
N ALA A 78 31.84 -14.76 -14.43
CA ALA A 78 32.41 -16.09 -14.62
C ALA A 78 32.47 -16.51 -16.10
N LEU A 79 31.95 -15.70 -17.04
CA LEU A 79 31.99 -16.00 -18.46
C LEU A 79 33.33 -15.58 -19.10
N ASP A 80 33.84 -16.50 -19.91
CA ASP A 80 34.86 -16.27 -20.93
C ASP A 80 34.25 -16.56 -22.31
N PRO A 81 34.62 -15.82 -23.38
CA PRO A 81 35.63 -14.75 -23.52
C PRO A 81 35.19 -13.36 -23.01
N PRO A 82 36.10 -12.35 -22.91
CA PRO A 82 35.81 -11.03 -22.32
C PRO A 82 34.67 -10.26 -22.99
N VAL A 83 34.42 -10.49 -24.28
CA VAL A 83 33.27 -9.89 -25.00
C VAL A 83 31.94 -10.41 -24.45
N VAL A 84 31.85 -11.72 -24.19
CA VAL A 84 30.64 -12.35 -23.63
C VAL A 84 30.42 -11.89 -22.19
N ARG A 85 31.50 -11.72 -21.43
CA ARG A 85 31.47 -11.14 -20.08
C ARG A 85 30.88 -9.73 -20.05
N ALA A 86 31.32 -8.87 -20.97
CA ALA A 86 30.83 -7.50 -21.10
C ALA A 86 29.34 -7.47 -21.45
N ILE A 87 28.91 -8.30 -22.41
CA ILE A 87 27.50 -8.44 -22.78
C ILE A 87 26.67 -8.96 -21.60
N GLY A 88 27.17 -9.96 -20.88
CA GLY A 88 26.52 -10.51 -19.69
C GLY A 88 26.36 -9.47 -18.58
N ALA A 89 27.38 -8.63 -18.36
CA ALA A 89 27.33 -7.57 -17.35
C ALA A 89 26.27 -6.50 -17.68
N VAL A 90 26.21 -6.06 -18.95
CA VAL A 90 25.17 -5.14 -19.43
C VAL A 90 23.78 -5.79 -19.30
N GLY A 91 23.66 -7.07 -19.67
CA GLY A 91 22.43 -7.85 -19.52
C GLY A 91 21.96 -7.95 -18.07
N ALA A 92 22.87 -8.14 -17.12
CA ALA A 92 22.57 -8.19 -15.69
C ALA A 92 22.03 -6.86 -15.16
N ILE A 93 22.64 -5.74 -15.55
CA ILE A 93 22.17 -4.39 -15.18
C ILE A 93 20.77 -4.14 -15.77
N ALA A 94 20.58 -4.47 -17.05
CA ALA A 94 19.29 -4.32 -17.73
C ALA A 94 18.21 -5.19 -17.08
N ALA A 95 18.54 -6.42 -16.69
CA ALA A 95 17.63 -7.32 -15.99
C ALA A 95 17.22 -6.75 -14.62
N GLY A 96 18.17 -6.27 -13.82
CA GLY A 96 17.87 -5.62 -12.54
C GLY A 96 16.98 -4.38 -12.70
N ALA A 97 17.26 -3.54 -13.69
CA ALA A 97 16.44 -2.37 -14.03
C ALA A 97 15.03 -2.78 -14.50
N ALA A 98 14.90 -3.83 -15.31
CA ALA A 98 13.62 -4.36 -15.77
C ALA A 98 12.81 -4.97 -14.62
N THR A 99 13.45 -5.68 -13.69
CA THR A 99 12.81 -6.18 -12.46
C THR A 99 12.29 -5.02 -11.61
N TRP A 100 13.11 -3.99 -11.39
CA TRP A 100 12.66 -2.80 -10.67
C TRP A 100 11.47 -2.12 -11.37
N TRP A 101 11.59 -1.89 -12.67
CA TRP A 101 10.58 -1.22 -13.48
C TRP A 101 9.25 -1.98 -13.48
N SER A 102 9.30 -3.30 -13.70
CA SER A 102 8.12 -4.16 -13.71
C SER A 102 7.40 -4.12 -12.37
N ILE A 103 8.10 -4.30 -11.25
CA ILE A 103 7.49 -4.23 -9.91
C ILE A 103 6.90 -2.84 -9.67
N HIS A 104 7.63 -1.78 -10.02
CA HIS A 104 7.16 -0.40 -9.83
C HIS A 104 5.88 -0.12 -10.65
N TRP A 105 5.84 -0.56 -11.90
CA TRP A 105 4.68 -0.43 -12.79
C TRP A 105 3.48 -1.22 -12.28
N PHE A 106 3.68 -2.49 -11.89
CA PHE A 106 2.61 -3.32 -11.32
C PHE A 106 2.09 -2.76 -10.00
N ALA A 107 2.96 -2.20 -9.14
CA ALA A 107 2.56 -1.53 -7.91
C ALA A 107 1.65 -0.33 -8.20
N GLY A 108 2.05 0.53 -9.14
CA GLY A 108 1.24 1.68 -9.57
C GLY A 108 -0.12 1.27 -10.13
N LYS A 109 -0.14 0.26 -11.00
CA LYS A 109 -1.37 -0.28 -11.59
C LYS A 109 -2.26 -0.94 -10.53
N ALA A 110 -1.69 -1.68 -9.59
CA ALA A 110 -2.42 -2.31 -8.49
C ALA A 110 -3.05 -1.27 -7.57
N VAL A 111 -2.31 -0.22 -7.19
CA VAL A 111 -2.85 0.90 -6.40
C VAL A 111 -3.97 1.60 -7.16
N ARG A 112 -3.79 1.89 -8.47
CA ARG A 112 -4.82 2.54 -9.29
C ARG A 112 -6.09 1.69 -9.41
N ILE A 113 -5.96 0.40 -9.72
CA ILE A 113 -7.10 -0.54 -9.78
C ILE A 113 -7.78 -0.63 -8.41
N TRP A 114 -7.00 -0.68 -7.34
CA TRP A 114 -7.51 -0.77 -5.98
C TRP A 114 -8.27 0.49 -5.58
N VAL A 115 -7.74 1.69 -5.87
CA VAL A 115 -8.41 2.97 -5.65
C VAL A 115 -9.72 3.03 -6.47
N LEU A 116 -9.69 2.61 -7.74
CA LEU A 116 -10.89 2.59 -8.59
C LEU A 116 -11.94 1.56 -8.14
N ARG A 117 -11.52 0.39 -7.63
CA ARG A 117 -12.41 -0.69 -7.16
C ARG A 117 -12.94 -0.48 -5.73
N LYS A 118 -12.13 0.05 -4.80
CA LYS A 118 -12.53 0.26 -3.40
C LYS A 118 -12.96 1.68 -3.06
N GLY A 119 -12.64 2.67 -3.91
CA GLY A 119 -13.20 4.02 -3.82
C GLY A 119 -14.72 4.03 -4.02
N ARG A 120 -15.27 3.01 -4.70
CA ARG A 120 -16.70 2.71 -4.66
C ARG A 120 -16.97 1.75 -3.50
N LEU A 121 -17.63 2.23 -2.44
CA LEU A 121 -18.21 1.37 -1.41
C LEU A 121 -18.91 0.18 -2.10
N ASN A 122 -18.51 -1.04 -1.75
CA ASN A 122 -19.17 -2.24 -2.25
C ASN A 122 -20.61 -2.23 -1.71
N ARG A 123 -21.55 -1.69 -2.51
CA ARG A 123 -22.95 -1.46 -2.14
C ARG A 123 -23.61 -2.71 -1.56
N ARG A 124 -23.18 -3.91 -1.99
CA ARG A 124 -23.67 -5.19 -1.46
C ARG A 124 -23.26 -5.43 -0.01
N LYS A 125 -22.07 -5.01 0.42
CA LYS A 125 -21.63 -5.12 1.82
C LYS A 125 -22.33 -4.10 2.71
N LEU A 126 -22.55 -2.88 2.21
CA LEU A 126 -23.34 -1.86 2.92
C LEU A 126 -24.80 -2.33 3.07
N ALA A 127 -25.41 -2.83 1.99
CA ALA A 127 -26.77 -3.37 2.02
C ALA A 127 -26.90 -4.55 3.01
N ARG A 128 -25.96 -5.50 3.03
CA ARG A 128 -25.97 -6.57 4.04
C ARG A 128 -25.80 -6.06 5.47
N ALA A 129 -24.94 -5.06 5.68
CA ALA A 129 -24.75 -4.46 7.00
C ALA A 129 -26.01 -3.70 7.47
N LEU A 130 -26.69 -3.01 6.56
CA LEU A 130 -27.95 -2.32 6.82
C LEU A 130 -29.10 -3.30 7.08
N VAL A 131 -29.24 -4.37 6.27
CA VAL A 131 -30.24 -5.42 6.48
C VAL A 131 -30.03 -6.14 7.81
N LYS A 132 -28.77 -6.47 8.15
CA LYS A 132 -28.46 -7.11 9.44
C LYS A 132 -28.71 -6.19 10.64
N ARG A 133 -28.74 -4.87 10.43
CA ARG A 133 -29.07 -3.85 11.44
C ARG A 133 -30.57 -3.56 11.52
N ALA A 134 -31.32 -3.75 10.43
CA ALA A 134 -32.78 -3.64 10.41
C ALA A 134 -33.49 -4.88 10.98
N LEU A 135 -32.78 -6.02 11.06
CA LEU A 135 -33.24 -7.27 11.65
C LEU A 135 -32.83 -7.45 13.13
N ARG A 136 -32.24 -6.42 13.74
CA ARG A 136 -31.91 -6.35 15.18
C ARG A 136 -32.70 -5.22 15.80
#